data_AF-A0A090X2B3-F1
#
_entry.id   AF-A0A090X2B3-F1
#
_cell.length_a   1.000
_cell.length_b   1.000
_cell.length_c   1.000
_cell.angle_alpha   90.00
_cell.angle_beta   90.00
_cell.angle_gamma   90.00
#
_symmetry.space_group_name_H-M   'P 1'
#
loop_
_entity.id
_entity.type
_entity.pdbx_description
1 polymer ?
#
loop_
_entity_poly.entity_id
_entity_poly.type
_entity_poly.pdbx_seq_one_letter_code
_entity_poly.pdbx_strand_id
1 'polypeptide(L)'
;MGLEILFNKTDNFHENVQFDRVALHLVPFFEEQGWHGLLIGNPVSEDYPRFRADAILFYSNGLIIIDFKDYRGEIVMPPKDDDFRTEEWFNNTLTGDRIKIEAGNNHTNPYKQLDRYRGVMKSIIRDDKLLRYVIDENKVCALNIFSGPITLNRETSRAVPYYQLKSELDLHSFLNQYASQNKYEEPIADRFKVLFPAEKWKGDLSIDPDTYYARSDIKHQQIDENILPALEEFYNTDDSSILVLESMDQRLRDDWMKMVNTYALENGSSETDIWCHSSRIARKVNLRTQFDVFSLYAVLYTGNVKSAKKEEEDSITDDENSTDESELSQSVIGFKCDNDIDENATIIIPEAHLVSRSLHQSDLMKFGTGRLLEDLIQFLRLDQTNRKVIFIGDPYMLSYGKVEDCALNVDTLNEVFPDGNIISYRHIPEKKENDIALLSTRKALGNSIDQKYYNRLNYEYDASFLLAEHNDGLNYIREWFSSPLKNEPKHAVLFF
;
A
#
# COMPACT_ATOMS: atom_id res chain seq x y z
N MET A 1 11.70 35.34 5.60
CA MET A 1 10.85 34.94 4.45
C MET A 1 11.71 34.08 3.58
N GLY A 2 11.19 32.94 3.10
CA GLY A 2 11.97 31.95 2.38
C GLY A 2 11.29 30.58 2.39
N LEU A 3 11.80 29.70 1.54
CA LEU A 3 11.36 28.32 1.43
C LEU A 3 12.25 27.42 2.32
N GLU A 4 11.66 26.80 3.34
CA GLU A 4 12.29 25.71 4.07
C GLU A 4 12.17 24.42 3.24
N ILE A 5 13.28 23.69 3.05
CA ILE A 5 13.30 22.46 2.25
C ILE A 5 13.79 21.29 3.09
N LEU A 6 12.96 20.25 3.17
CA LEU A 6 13.26 18.96 3.76
C LEU A 6 13.17 17.87 2.70
N PHE A 7 13.99 16.82 2.83
CA PHE A 7 14.11 15.79 1.81
C PHE A 7 14.52 14.43 2.37
N ASN A 8 13.77 13.38 2.01
CA ASN A 8 14.17 12.00 2.22
C ASN A 8 14.67 11.40 0.90
N LYS A 9 15.97 11.12 0.79
CA LYS A 9 16.53 10.55 -0.44
C LYS A 9 15.90 9.19 -0.78
N THR A 10 15.43 9.01 -2.01
CA THR A 10 14.93 7.73 -2.54
C THR A 10 16.06 6.92 -3.19
N ASP A 11 15.84 5.62 -3.40
CA ASP A 11 16.71 4.81 -4.26
C ASP A 11 16.51 5.14 -5.76
N ASN A 12 15.38 5.80 -6.11
CA ASN A 12 15.05 6.26 -7.45
C ASN A 12 15.81 7.55 -7.79
N PHE A 13 16.99 7.39 -8.38
CA PHE A 13 17.87 8.51 -8.70
C PHE A 13 17.19 9.63 -9.52
N HIS A 14 16.34 9.29 -10.49
CA HIS A 14 15.67 10.25 -11.38
C HIS A 14 14.70 11.20 -10.64
N GLU A 15 13.89 10.68 -9.71
CA GLU A 15 13.01 11.47 -8.85
C GLU A 15 13.82 12.44 -7.99
N ASN A 16 14.94 11.98 -7.42
CA ASN A 16 15.82 12.85 -6.63
C ASN A 16 16.39 14.01 -7.46
N VAL A 17 16.84 13.74 -8.71
CA VAL A 17 17.38 14.79 -9.59
C VAL A 17 16.31 15.81 -9.95
N GLN A 18 15.10 15.34 -10.27
CA GLN A 18 14.00 16.23 -10.61
C GLN A 18 13.58 17.10 -9.42
N PHE A 19 13.50 16.52 -8.22
CA PHE A 19 13.27 17.29 -7.00
C PHE A 19 14.35 18.36 -6.79
N ASP A 20 15.63 18.01 -6.94
CA ASP A 20 16.74 18.96 -6.78
C ASP A 20 16.64 20.13 -7.77
N ARG A 21 16.33 19.89 -9.05
CA ARG A 21 16.11 20.96 -10.03
C ARG A 21 14.98 21.89 -9.59
N VAL A 22 13.83 21.33 -9.23
CA VAL A 22 12.67 22.10 -8.78
C VAL A 22 13.00 22.92 -7.52
N ALA A 23 13.64 22.31 -6.53
CA ALA A 23 14.06 22.96 -5.30
C ALA A 23 15.02 24.14 -5.57
N LEU A 24 16.04 23.95 -6.42
CA LEU A 24 17.01 24.99 -6.79
C LEU A 24 16.36 26.20 -7.47
N HIS A 25 15.32 25.99 -8.27
CA HIS A 25 14.59 27.08 -8.92
C HIS A 25 13.59 27.79 -7.99
N LEU A 26 12.97 27.06 -7.05
CA LEU A 26 11.98 27.62 -6.14
C LEU A 26 12.58 28.50 -5.04
N VAL A 27 13.79 28.21 -4.55
CA VAL A 27 14.45 29.01 -3.49
C VAL A 27 14.55 30.50 -3.88
N PRO A 28 15.24 30.88 -4.98
CA PRO A 28 15.36 32.29 -5.35
C PRO A 28 14.01 32.92 -5.73
N PHE A 29 13.10 32.15 -6.30
CA PHE A 29 11.75 32.63 -6.63
C PHE A 29 10.95 33.01 -5.38
N PHE A 30 11.01 32.19 -4.32
CA PHE A 30 10.33 32.49 -3.05
C PHE A 30 10.93 33.71 -2.35
N GLU A 31 12.24 33.88 -2.43
CA GLU A 31 12.93 35.08 -1.92
C GLU A 31 12.48 36.34 -2.67
N GLU A 32 12.43 36.29 -4.00
CA GLU A 32 11.97 37.41 -4.85
C GLU A 32 10.52 37.82 -4.55
N GLN A 33 9.63 36.84 -4.37
CA GLN A 33 8.22 37.09 -4.09
C GLN A 33 7.94 37.43 -2.61
N GLY A 34 8.93 37.32 -1.72
CA GLY A 34 8.75 37.54 -0.28
C GLY A 34 7.85 36.50 0.39
N TRP A 35 7.78 35.29 -0.15
CA TRP A 35 6.89 34.24 0.35
C TRP A 35 7.54 33.41 1.45
N HIS A 36 6.70 32.85 2.30
CA HIS A 36 7.03 31.73 3.18
C HIS A 36 6.55 30.41 2.57
N GLY A 37 7.33 29.35 2.78
CA GLY A 37 6.89 28.00 2.47
C GLY A 37 7.73 26.91 3.11
N LEU A 38 7.18 25.70 3.05
CA LEU A 38 7.78 24.43 3.42
C LEU A 38 7.61 23.47 2.24
N LEU A 39 8.72 23.00 1.68
CA LEU A 39 8.78 21.94 0.69
C LEU A 39 9.34 20.67 1.36
N ILE A 40 8.55 19.62 1.40
CA ILE A 40 8.98 18.30 1.88
C ILE A 40 9.03 17.36 0.68
N GLY A 41 10.22 16.95 0.25
CA GLY A 41 10.37 15.93 -0.80
C GLY A 41 10.44 14.52 -0.23
N ASN A 42 9.81 13.59 -0.94
CA ASN A 42 9.56 12.22 -0.53
C ASN A 42 9.06 12.10 0.92
N PRO A 43 7.90 12.72 1.22
CA PRO A 43 7.26 12.62 2.53
C PRO A 43 6.95 11.15 2.88
N VAL A 44 7.38 10.71 4.07
CA VAL A 44 7.09 9.38 4.61
C VAL A 44 6.42 9.55 5.97
N SER A 45 5.33 8.80 6.20
CA SER A 45 4.61 8.78 7.47
C SER A 45 4.35 7.33 7.91
N GLU A 46 4.66 7.02 9.17
CA GLU A 46 4.36 5.69 9.74
C GLU A 46 2.85 5.49 9.91
N ASP A 47 2.14 6.55 10.31
CA ASP A 47 0.70 6.52 10.52
C ASP A 47 -0.08 6.54 9.20
N TYR A 48 0.50 7.10 8.13
CA TYR A 48 -0.13 7.22 6.81
C TYR A 48 0.78 6.66 5.71
N PRO A 49 1.07 5.35 5.73
CA PRO A 49 2.06 4.76 4.84
C PRO A 49 1.61 4.76 3.36
N ARG A 50 0.31 4.92 3.09
CA ARG A 50 -0.26 5.05 1.73
C ARG A 50 -0.02 6.43 1.11
N PHE A 51 0.46 7.42 1.87
CA PHE A 51 0.83 8.73 1.31
C PHE A 51 2.28 8.66 0.78
N ARG A 52 2.41 8.62 -0.56
CA ARG A 52 3.69 8.39 -1.26
C ARG A 52 3.90 9.37 -2.42
N ALA A 53 3.40 10.60 -2.26
CA ALA A 53 3.64 11.66 -3.24
C ALA A 53 5.12 12.04 -3.24
N ASP A 54 5.62 12.58 -4.37
CA ASP A 54 7.03 12.96 -4.49
C ASP A 54 7.38 14.24 -3.71
N ALA A 55 6.42 15.15 -3.53
CA ALA A 55 6.60 16.27 -2.61
C ALA A 55 5.28 16.85 -2.07
N ILE A 56 5.39 17.55 -0.95
CA ILE A 56 4.39 18.48 -0.43
C ILE A 56 4.98 19.88 -0.47
N LEU A 57 4.26 20.83 -1.07
CA LEU A 57 4.55 22.26 -0.97
C LEU A 57 3.42 22.95 -0.20
N PHE A 58 3.73 23.40 1.02
CA PHE A 58 2.86 24.27 1.82
C PHE A 58 3.45 25.67 1.83
N TYR A 59 2.79 26.63 1.19
CA TYR A 59 3.31 27.97 1.00
C TYR A 59 2.25 29.06 1.14
N SER A 60 2.71 30.30 1.01
CA SER A 60 1.92 31.52 1.28
C SER A 60 0.54 31.53 0.60
N ASN A 61 0.41 30.87 -0.55
CA ASN A 61 -0.82 30.88 -1.35
C ASN A 61 -1.49 29.50 -1.47
N GLY A 62 -0.96 28.44 -0.85
CA GLY A 62 -1.54 27.10 -1.03
C GLY A 62 -0.89 25.92 -0.33
N LEU A 63 -1.62 24.81 -0.33
CA LEU A 63 -1.13 23.47 -0.02
C LEU A 63 -1.24 22.61 -1.28
N ILE A 64 -0.11 22.12 -1.76
CA ILE A 64 0.03 21.39 -3.02
C ILE A 64 0.71 20.05 -2.76
N ILE A 65 0.13 18.99 -3.29
CA ILE A 65 0.73 17.66 -3.41
C ILE A 65 1.32 17.56 -4.81
N ILE A 66 2.57 17.11 -4.90
CA ILE A 66 3.35 17.09 -6.14
C ILE A 66 3.75 15.66 -6.45
N ASP A 67 3.64 15.30 -7.72
CA ASP A 67 4.17 14.07 -8.29
C ASP A 67 4.94 14.41 -9.58
N PHE A 68 6.12 13.85 -9.75
CA PHE A 68 7.08 14.14 -10.78
C PHE A 68 6.97 13.14 -11.92
N LYS A 69 6.97 13.65 -13.15
CA LYS A 69 6.85 12.84 -14.37
C LYS A 69 8.01 13.17 -15.31
N ASP A 70 8.88 12.21 -15.55
CA ASP A 70 10.01 12.38 -16.47
C ASP A 70 9.59 12.16 -17.94
N TYR A 71 8.64 12.98 -18.40
CA TYR A 71 8.14 12.96 -19.77
C TYR A 71 8.14 14.38 -20.36
N ARG A 72 8.29 14.46 -21.69
CA ARG A 72 8.30 15.72 -22.47
C ARG A 72 7.59 15.53 -23.81
N GLY A 73 7.08 16.60 -24.40
CA GLY A 73 6.35 16.56 -25.67
C GLY A 73 4.83 16.53 -25.48
N GLU A 74 4.11 15.87 -26.38
CA GLU A 74 2.64 15.89 -26.35
C GLU A 74 2.10 14.82 -25.38
N ILE A 75 1.32 15.27 -24.39
CA ILE A 75 0.57 14.41 -23.47
C ILE A 75 -0.82 14.20 -24.06
N VAL A 76 -1.11 12.94 -24.39
CA VAL A 76 -2.36 12.48 -24.97
C VAL A 76 -3.21 11.87 -23.86
N MET A 77 -4.18 12.65 -23.41
CA MET A 77 -5.19 12.23 -22.43
C MET A 77 -6.47 11.75 -23.14
N PRO A 78 -7.25 10.85 -22.53
CA PRO A 78 -8.55 10.45 -23.05
C PRO A 78 -9.48 11.66 -23.27
N PRO A 79 -10.29 11.68 -24.36
CA PRO A 79 -11.05 12.87 -24.76
C PRO A 79 -12.32 13.12 -23.94
N LYS A 80 -12.88 12.10 -23.28
CA LYS A 80 -14.05 12.24 -22.39
C LYS A 80 -13.61 12.37 -20.94
N ASP A 81 -14.42 13.00 -20.11
CA ASP A 81 -14.11 13.24 -18.70
C ASP A 81 -14.14 11.96 -17.85
N ASP A 82 -15.05 11.03 -18.16
CA ASP A 82 -15.12 9.75 -17.47
C ASP A 82 -13.87 8.92 -17.79
N ASP A 83 -13.57 8.74 -19.08
CA ASP A 83 -12.37 8.05 -19.57
C ASP A 83 -11.08 8.70 -19.05
N PHE A 84 -11.01 10.05 -18.94
CA PHE A 84 -9.83 10.75 -18.42
C PHE A 84 -9.44 10.27 -17.02
N ARG A 85 -10.43 9.90 -16.21
CA ARG A 85 -10.21 9.45 -14.84
C ARG A 85 -9.79 7.99 -14.79
N THR A 86 -10.21 7.14 -15.72
CA THR A 86 -10.02 5.68 -15.61
C THR A 86 -8.97 5.14 -16.56
N GLU A 87 -8.87 5.69 -17.77
CA GLU A 87 -8.08 5.13 -18.86
C GLU A 87 -6.62 5.60 -18.84
N GLU A 88 -5.77 4.86 -19.56
CA GLU A 88 -4.34 5.12 -19.70
C GLU A 88 -4.03 6.42 -20.45
N TRP A 89 -2.91 7.05 -20.08
CA TRP A 89 -2.40 8.24 -20.76
C TRP A 89 -1.15 7.89 -21.57
N PHE A 90 -0.94 8.64 -22.66
CA PHE A 90 0.20 8.41 -23.56
C PHE A 90 1.01 9.68 -23.77
N ASN A 91 2.29 9.53 -24.02
CA ASN A 91 3.20 10.57 -24.46
C ASN A 91 3.61 10.30 -25.91
N ASN A 92 3.37 11.28 -26.79
CA ASN A 92 3.95 11.30 -28.13
C ASN A 92 5.28 12.09 -28.05
N THR A 93 6.38 11.37 -28.24
CA THR A 93 7.72 11.94 -28.22
C THR A 93 7.99 12.77 -29.48
N LEU A 94 8.99 13.64 -29.42
CA LEU A 94 9.45 14.41 -30.59
C LEU A 94 10.00 13.53 -31.71
N THR A 95 10.38 12.28 -31.41
CA THR A 95 10.86 11.28 -32.37
C THR A 95 9.72 10.50 -33.02
N GLY A 96 8.48 10.70 -32.59
CA GLY A 96 7.28 10.05 -33.14
C GLY A 96 6.87 8.77 -32.40
N ASP A 97 7.58 8.38 -31.36
CA ASP A 97 7.23 7.21 -30.52
C ASP A 97 6.06 7.55 -29.60
N ARG A 98 5.14 6.60 -29.43
CA ARG A 98 4.03 6.69 -28.46
C ARG A 98 4.32 5.77 -27.28
N ILE A 99 4.45 6.37 -26.09
CA ILE A 99 4.84 5.68 -24.86
C ILE A 99 3.72 5.86 -23.82
N LYS A 100 3.34 4.81 -23.10
CA LYS A 100 2.42 4.93 -21.96
C LYS A 100 3.08 5.75 -20.84
N ILE A 101 2.34 6.67 -20.24
CA ILE A 101 2.81 7.45 -19.09
C ILE A 101 2.56 6.62 -17.83
N GLU A 102 3.63 6.32 -17.10
CA GLU A 102 3.58 5.50 -15.90
C GLU A 102 2.99 6.27 -14.70
N ALA A 103 2.24 5.55 -13.86
CA ALA A 103 1.53 6.09 -12.69
C ALA A 103 1.81 5.26 -11.43
N GLY A 104 3.08 4.91 -11.23
CA GLY A 104 3.48 3.88 -10.27
C GLY A 104 2.97 2.49 -10.65
N ASN A 105 3.25 1.51 -9.81
CA ASN A 105 2.88 0.10 -10.07
C ASN A 105 1.39 -0.23 -9.81
N ASN A 106 0.65 0.75 -9.27
CA ASN A 106 -0.65 0.51 -8.63
C ASN A 106 -1.79 1.38 -9.18
N HIS A 107 -1.56 2.18 -10.23
CA HIS A 107 -2.60 3.07 -10.78
C HIS A 107 -2.60 3.03 -12.30
N THR A 108 -3.77 3.28 -12.89
CA THR A 108 -3.94 3.28 -14.35
C THR A 108 -3.34 4.51 -15.03
N ASN A 109 -3.40 5.68 -14.39
CA ASN A 109 -2.91 6.95 -14.96
C ASN A 109 -2.44 7.96 -13.90
N PRO A 110 -1.69 9.01 -14.32
CA PRO A 110 -1.12 10.00 -13.40
C PRO A 110 -2.15 10.81 -12.59
N TYR A 111 -3.37 11.01 -13.11
CA TYR A 111 -4.43 11.69 -12.38
C TYR A 111 -4.88 10.83 -11.19
N LYS A 112 -5.12 9.53 -11.39
CA LYS A 112 -5.58 8.61 -10.33
C LYS A 112 -4.60 8.49 -9.20
N GLN A 113 -3.30 8.38 -9.50
CA GLN A 113 -2.24 8.37 -8.50
C GLN A 113 -2.32 9.60 -7.58
N LEU A 114 -2.43 10.79 -8.17
CA LEU A 114 -2.50 12.04 -7.40
C LEU A 114 -3.84 12.26 -6.70
N ASP A 115 -4.96 11.81 -7.29
CA ASP A 115 -6.28 11.86 -6.66
C ASP A 115 -6.31 10.98 -5.40
N ARG A 116 -5.70 9.79 -5.46
CA ARG A 116 -5.49 8.92 -4.30
C ARG A 116 -4.66 9.61 -3.22
N TYR A 117 -3.47 10.14 -3.55
CA TYR A 117 -2.64 10.84 -2.54
C TYR A 117 -3.35 12.05 -1.95
N ARG A 118 -4.15 12.76 -2.75
CA ARG A 118 -5.01 13.82 -2.24
C ARG A 118 -6.08 13.29 -1.29
N GLY A 119 -6.71 12.16 -1.59
CA GLY A 119 -7.63 11.45 -0.69
C GLY A 119 -6.97 11.15 0.66
N VAL A 120 -5.78 10.56 0.64
CA VAL A 120 -5.01 10.26 1.87
C VAL A 120 -4.69 11.55 2.64
N MET A 121 -4.29 12.63 1.97
CA MET A 121 -4.05 13.94 2.61
C MET A 121 -5.31 14.50 3.26
N LYS A 122 -6.50 14.33 2.68
CA LYS A 122 -7.76 14.72 3.34
C LYS A 122 -7.97 13.94 4.63
N SER A 123 -7.71 12.62 4.61
CA SER A 123 -7.80 11.79 5.81
C SER A 123 -6.82 12.27 6.90
N ILE A 124 -5.57 12.56 6.53
CA ILE A 124 -4.57 13.16 7.43
C ILE A 124 -5.09 14.47 8.05
N ILE A 125 -5.66 15.36 7.24
CA ILE A 125 -6.19 16.65 7.71
C ILE A 125 -7.33 16.43 8.71
N ARG A 126 -8.28 15.53 8.42
CA ARG A 126 -9.46 15.25 9.26
C ARG A 126 -9.09 14.59 10.60
N ASP A 127 -8.16 13.66 10.55
CA ASP A 127 -7.73 12.88 11.72
C ASP A 127 -6.89 13.74 12.69
N ASP A 128 -6.19 14.75 12.16
CA ASP A 128 -5.33 15.61 12.94
C ASP A 128 -6.12 16.68 13.72
N LYS A 129 -5.79 16.85 15.01
CA LYS A 129 -6.50 17.77 15.91
C LYS A 129 -6.35 19.24 15.53
N LEU A 130 -5.25 19.62 14.88
CA LEU A 130 -4.96 20.98 14.47
C LEU A 130 -5.38 21.20 13.02
N LEU A 131 -4.95 20.33 12.10
CA LEU A 131 -5.16 20.55 10.66
C LEU A 131 -6.64 20.62 10.30
N ARG A 132 -7.49 19.80 10.92
CA ARG A 132 -8.94 19.73 10.63
C ARG A 132 -9.69 21.05 10.77
N TYR A 133 -9.14 22.01 11.54
CA TYR A 133 -9.77 23.31 11.78
C TYR A 133 -9.16 24.45 10.96
N VAL A 134 -7.94 24.26 10.46
CA VAL A 134 -7.17 25.34 9.82
C VAL A 134 -7.05 25.11 8.31
N ILE A 135 -6.91 23.86 7.88
CA ILE A 135 -6.76 23.50 6.47
C ILE A 135 -8.11 23.09 5.89
N ASP A 136 -8.50 23.73 4.80
CA ASP A 136 -9.59 23.28 3.94
C ASP A 136 -9.07 22.14 3.05
N GLU A 137 -9.43 20.91 3.42
CA GLU A 137 -9.12 19.68 2.71
C GLU A 137 -9.58 19.68 1.23
N ASN A 138 -10.60 20.45 0.87
CA ASN A 138 -11.10 20.52 -0.50
C ASN A 138 -10.27 21.48 -1.37
N LYS A 139 -9.47 22.34 -0.75
CA LYS A 139 -8.61 23.32 -1.40
C LYS A 139 -7.14 22.88 -1.47
N VAL A 140 -6.87 21.60 -1.24
CA VAL A 140 -5.58 20.96 -1.54
C VAL A 140 -5.46 20.74 -3.04
N CYS A 141 -4.39 21.28 -3.65
CA CYS A 141 -4.06 21.06 -5.06
C CYS A 141 -3.28 19.76 -5.23
N ALA A 142 -3.53 19.07 -6.35
CA ALA A 142 -2.71 17.96 -6.81
C ALA A 142 -2.06 18.37 -8.13
N LEU A 143 -0.72 18.33 -8.20
CA LEU A 143 0.06 18.87 -9.31
C LEU A 143 1.05 17.83 -9.86
N ASN A 144 0.85 17.43 -11.11
CA ASN A 144 1.87 16.69 -11.85
C ASN A 144 2.88 17.66 -12.47
N ILE A 145 4.17 17.47 -12.19
CA ILE A 145 5.26 18.28 -12.74
C ILE A 145 6.07 17.44 -13.74
N PHE A 146 6.03 17.86 -15.00
CA PHE A 146 6.73 17.21 -16.10
C PHE A 146 8.13 17.79 -16.30
N SER A 147 9.12 16.93 -16.51
CA SER A 147 10.54 17.33 -16.59
C SER A 147 10.87 18.22 -17.79
N GLY A 148 10.14 18.09 -18.89
CA GLY A 148 10.33 18.91 -20.08
C GLY A 148 9.09 19.71 -20.49
N PRO A 149 9.23 20.56 -21.52
CA PRO A 149 8.09 21.26 -22.11
C PRO A 149 7.03 20.25 -22.56
N ILE A 150 5.77 20.52 -22.24
CA ILE A 150 4.64 19.68 -22.59
C ILE A 150 3.57 20.46 -23.36
N THR A 151 2.88 19.76 -24.26
CA THR A 151 1.63 20.23 -24.87
C THR A 151 0.53 19.21 -24.60
N LEU A 152 -0.71 19.68 -24.52
CA LEU A 152 -1.84 18.83 -24.18
C LEU A 152 -2.79 18.73 -25.36
N ASN A 153 -3.28 17.53 -25.64
CA ASN A 153 -4.33 17.34 -26.64
C ASN A 153 -5.69 17.89 -26.18
N ARG A 154 -5.86 18.16 -24.88
CA ARG A 154 -7.05 18.75 -24.26
C ARG A 154 -6.73 19.45 -22.94
N GLU A 155 -7.63 20.31 -22.47
CA GLU A 155 -7.59 20.79 -21.08
C GLU A 155 -8.03 19.70 -20.10
N THR A 156 -7.54 19.79 -18.86
CA THR A 156 -8.02 18.99 -17.73
C THR A 156 -9.49 19.28 -17.46
N SER A 157 -10.26 18.25 -17.06
CA SER A 157 -11.68 18.40 -16.79
C SER A 157 -11.98 19.49 -15.76
N ARG A 158 -12.98 20.32 -16.05
CA ARG A 158 -13.49 21.34 -15.11
C ARG A 158 -14.13 20.74 -13.86
N ALA A 159 -14.46 19.44 -13.89
CA ALA A 159 -14.99 18.73 -12.73
C ALA A 159 -13.92 18.43 -11.66
N VAL A 160 -12.63 18.53 -12.01
CA VAL A 160 -11.50 18.32 -11.09
C VAL A 160 -10.58 19.54 -11.03
N PRO A 161 -11.09 20.72 -10.62
CA PRO A 161 -10.33 21.98 -10.67
C PRO A 161 -9.10 21.99 -9.74
N TYR A 162 -9.06 21.07 -8.77
CA TYR A 162 -7.93 20.91 -7.85
C TYR A 162 -6.72 20.23 -8.50
N TYR A 163 -6.92 19.52 -9.61
CA TYR A 163 -5.86 18.79 -10.31
C TYR A 163 -5.28 19.66 -11.43
N GLN A 164 -3.95 19.72 -11.49
CA GLN A 164 -3.21 20.51 -12.46
C GLN A 164 -2.01 19.70 -12.97
N LEU A 165 -1.55 20.06 -14.16
CA LEU A 165 -0.32 19.51 -14.72
C LEU A 165 0.47 20.63 -15.40
N LYS A 166 1.77 20.69 -15.12
CA LYS A 166 2.67 21.76 -15.57
C LYS A 166 4.03 21.18 -15.92
N SER A 167 4.77 21.85 -16.79
CA SER A 167 6.21 21.60 -16.91
C SER A 167 6.96 22.29 -15.78
N GLU A 168 8.21 21.88 -15.53
CA GLU A 168 9.14 22.60 -14.63
C GLU A 168 9.23 24.11 -14.99
N LEU A 169 9.18 24.44 -16.29
CA LEU A 169 9.30 25.81 -16.79
C LEU A 169 8.08 26.68 -16.46
N ASP A 170 6.89 26.08 -16.40
CA ASP A 170 5.64 26.78 -16.14
C ASP A 170 5.31 26.90 -14.64
N LEU A 171 6.13 26.30 -13.78
CA LEU A 171 5.86 26.18 -12.35
C LEU A 171 5.77 27.55 -11.66
N HIS A 172 6.69 28.47 -11.94
CA HIS A 172 6.68 29.81 -11.33
C HIS A 172 5.39 30.59 -11.68
N SER A 173 5.03 30.59 -12.96
CA SER A 173 3.81 31.23 -13.45
C SER A 173 2.56 30.63 -12.80
N PHE A 174 2.52 29.31 -12.67
CA PHE A 174 1.45 28.61 -11.98
C PHE A 174 1.36 29.01 -10.50
N LEU A 175 2.47 28.92 -9.74
CA LEU A 175 2.49 29.23 -8.31
C LEU A 175 2.13 30.69 -7.99
N ASN A 176 2.43 31.62 -8.91
CA ASN A 176 2.04 33.02 -8.81
C ASN A 176 0.54 33.24 -9.01
N GLN A 177 -0.06 32.54 -9.97
CA GLN A 177 -1.50 32.63 -10.27
C GLN A 177 -2.35 31.79 -9.31
N TYR A 178 -1.79 30.72 -8.76
CA TYR A 178 -2.50 29.81 -7.86
C TYR A 178 -2.80 30.50 -6.53
N ALA A 179 -4.07 30.51 -6.16
CA ALA A 179 -4.55 31.09 -4.91
C ALA A 179 -5.52 30.13 -4.23
N SER A 180 -5.20 29.78 -2.99
CA SER A 180 -6.00 28.93 -2.13
C SER A 180 -6.26 29.60 -0.78
N GLN A 181 -7.26 29.11 -0.05
CA GLN A 181 -7.51 29.51 1.33
C GLN A 181 -6.48 28.93 2.29
N ASN A 182 -5.84 27.81 1.91
CA ASN A 182 -4.80 27.16 2.69
C ASN A 182 -3.51 27.97 2.60
N LYS A 183 -3.34 28.93 3.51
CA LYS A 183 -2.17 29.81 3.57
C LYS A 183 -1.14 29.29 4.55
N TYR A 184 0.12 29.61 4.30
CA TYR A 184 1.21 29.26 5.18
C TYR A 184 1.02 29.85 6.59
N GLU A 185 1.10 28.98 7.59
CA GLU A 185 1.19 29.33 9.00
C GLU A 185 2.26 28.46 9.67
N GLU A 186 3.14 29.06 10.47
CA GLU A 186 4.27 28.36 11.10
C GLU A 186 3.83 27.16 11.97
N PRO A 187 2.77 27.24 12.82
CA PRO A 187 2.29 26.08 13.58
C PRO A 187 1.84 24.90 12.71
N ILE A 188 1.30 25.20 11.51
CA ILE A 188 0.85 24.18 10.56
C ILE A 188 2.06 23.54 9.85
N ALA A 189 3.05 24.35 9.46
CA ALA A 189 4.30 23.87 8.90
C ALA A 189 5.03 22.94 9.90
N ASP A 190 5.09 23.32 11.18
CA ASP A 190 5.64 22.47 12.24
C ASP A 190 4.87 21.16 12.40
N ARG A 191 3.54 21.19 12.27
CA ARG A 191 2.73 19.97 12.31
C ARG A 191 3.03 19.04 11.13
N PHE A 192 3.20 19.57 9.92
CA PHE A 192 3.61 18.79 8.75
C PHE A 192 5.00 18.15 8.94
N LYS A 193 5.95 18.85 9.57
CA LYS A 193 7.29 18.28 9.88
C LYS A 193 7.23 17.10 10.86
N VAL A 194 6.26 17.11 11.78
CA VAL A 194 6.04 15.97 12.70
C VAL A 194 5.37 14.80 11.98
N LEU A 195 4.40 15.07 11.11
CA LEU A 195 3.69 14.03 10.35
C LEU A 195 4.59 13.38 9.27
N PHE A 196 5.50 14.16 8.70
CA PHE A 196 6.43 13.77 7.64
C PHE A 196 7.87 14.15 8.01
N PRO A 197 8.49 13.41 8.93
CA PRO A 197 9.88 13.67 9.30
C PRO A 197 10.81 13.50 8.09
N ALA A 198 11.70 14.46 7.88
CA ALA A 198 12.67 14.46 6.80
C ALA A 198 13.94 15.25 7.16
N GLU A 199 15.06 14.90 6.53
CA GLU A 199 16.33 15.60 6.73
C GLU A 199 16.34 16.97 6.03
N LYS A 200 17.20 17.88 6.50
CA LYS A 200 17.37 19.18 5.84
C LYS A 200 18.04 18.98 4.48
N TRP A 201 17.46 19.55 3.43
CA TRP A 201 18.01 19.46 2.09
C TRP A 201 19.38 20.17 2.00
N LYS A 202 20.37 19.50 1.39
CA LYS A 202 21.76 19.96 1.34
C LYS A 202 22.13 20.67 0.04
N GLY A 203 21.25 20.66 -0.98
CA GLY A 203 21.41 21.43 -2.21
C GLY A 203 22.60 21.04 -3.09
N ASP A 204 23.16 19.84 -2.90
CA ASP A 204 24.42 19.46 -3.55
C ASP A 204 24.28 18.13 -4.26
N LEU A 205 24.24 18.18 -5.59
CA LEU A 205 24.56 17.08 -6.50
C LEU A 205 24.80 17.67 -7.91
N SER A 206 26.07 17.84 -8.28
CA SER A 206 26.45 18.01 -9.69
C SER A 206 26.16 16.70 -10.41
N ILE A 207 25.12 16.66 -11.23
CA ILE A 207 24.75 15.47 -11.99
C ILE A 207 24.82 15.82 -13.47
N ASP A 208 25.60 15.03 -14.20
CA ASP A 208 25.68 15.06 -15.65
C ASP A 208 24.31 14.62 -16.23
N PRO A 209 23.58 15.50 -16.94
CA PRO A 209 22.27 15.21 -17.53
C PRO A 209 22.27 14.01 -18.49
N ASP A 210 23.43 13.60 -19.00
CA ASP A 210 23.56 12.56 -20.02
C ASP A 210 23.71 11.14 -19.46
N THR A 211 23.72 10.97 -18.13
CA THR A 211 23.88 9.63 -17.54
C THR A 211 22.52 9.01 -17.18
N TYR A 212 22.10 8.08 -18.04
CA TYR A 212 21.50 6.78 -17.69
C TYR A 212 20.02 6.52 -17.96
N TYR A 213 19.78 5.38 -18.63
CA TYR A 213 18.57 4.57 -18.52
C TYR A 213 19.01 3.12 -18.24
N ALA A 214 18.59 2.56 -17.11
CA ALA A 214 18.26 1.14 -17.06
C ALA A 214 16.92 1.03 -16.36
N ARG A 215 15.88 0.89 -17.17
CA ARG A 215 14.64 0.30 -16.69
C ARG A 215 14.98 -1.11 -16.20
N SER A 216 14.49 -1.48 -15.02
CA SER A 216 14.08 -2.86 -14.85
C SER A 216 12.95 -3.09 -15.84
N ASP A 217 13.19 -3.85 -16.90
CA ASP A 217 12.12 -4.35 -17.76
C ASP A 217 11.08 -5.02 -16.86
N ILE A 218 9.95 -4.34 -16.62
CA ILE A 218 8.73 -5.04 -16.22
C ILE A 218 8.33 -5.82 -17.46
N LYS A 219 8.90 -7.02 -17.61
CA LYS A 219 8.35 -7.99 -18.53
C LYS A 219 6.91 -8.19 -18.08
N HIS A 220 5.93 -7.83 -18.93
CA HIS A 220 4.58 -8.34 -18.81
C HIS A 220 4.72 -9.86 -18.71
N GLN A 221 4.64 -10.38 -17.49
CA GLN A 221 4.76 -11.81 -17.28
C GLN A 221 3.51 -12.41 -17.87
N GLN A 222 3.70 -13.40 -18.75
CA GLN A 222 2.61 -14.24 -19.22
C GLN A 222 1.86 -14.74 -17.99
N ILE A 223 0.57 -14.42 -17.90
CA ILE A 223 -0.30 -14.86 -16.81
C ILE A 223 -0.22 -16.38 -16.74
N ASP A 224 -0.07 -16.92 -15.54
CA ASP A 224 -0.12 -18.36 -15.33
C ASP A 224 -1.48 -18.89 -15.83
N GLU A 225 -1.44 -19.70 -16.90
CA GLU A 225 -2.63 -20.25 -17.56
C GLU A 225 -3.53 -21.01 -16.57
N ASN A 226 -2.99 -21.46 -15.43
CA ASN A 226 -3.75 -22.16 -14.41
C ASN A 226 -4.67 -21.26 -13.59
N ILE A 227 -4.30 -20.00 -13.35
CA ILE A 227 -5.14 -19.05 -12.58
C ILE A 227 -6.03 -18.19 -13.49
N LEU A 228 -5.72 -18.14 -14.80
CA LEU A 228 -6.45 -17.32 -15.76
C LEU A 228 -7.97 -17.58 -15.75
N PRO A 229 -8.48 -18.83 -15.72
CA PRO A 229 -9.93 -19.05 -15.65
C PRO A 229 -10.58 -18.46 -14.39
N ALA A 230 -9.89 -18.54 -13.25
CA ALA A 230 -10.39 -17.99 -11.99
C ALA A 230 -10.37 -16.45 -12.03
N LEU A 231 -9.35 -15.84 -12.67
CA LEU A 231 -9.29 -14.39 -12.87
C LEU A 231 -10.37 -13.91 -13.84
N GLU A 232 -10.56 -14.59 -14.96
CA GLU A 232 -11.62 -14.27 -15.93
C GLU A 232 -13.00 -14.34 -15.26
N GLU A 233 -13.27 -15.39 -14.48
CA GLU A 233 -14.51 -15.51 -13.71
C GLU A 233 -14.67 -14.39 -12.68
N PHE A 234 -13.58 -14.03 -11.98
CA PHE A 234 -13.57 -13.01 -10.93
C PHE A 234 -13.79 -11.59 -11.44
N TYR A 235 -13.27 -11.26 -12.63
CA TYR A 235 -13.46 -9.97 -13.29
C TYR A 235 -14.61 -9.95 -14.31
N ASN A 236 -15.38 -11.04 -14.43
CA ASN A 236 -16.54 -11.09 -15.33
C ASN A 236 -17.73 -10.24 -14.84
N THR A 237 -17.68 -9.76 -13.60
CA THR A 237 -18.72 -8.90 -13.00
C THR A 237 -18.06 -7.68 -12.38
N ASP A 238 -18.75 -6.54 -12.44
CA ASP A 238 -18.30 -5.31 -11.77
C ASP A 238 -18.60 -5.33 -10.27
N ASP A 239 -19.40 -6.29 -9.79
CA ASP A 239 -19.75 -6.41 -8.37
C ASP A 239 -18.54 -6.79 -7.52
N SER A 240 -18.59 -6.39 -6.25
CA SER A 240 -17.61 -6.83 -5.25
C SER A 240 -17.55 -8.35 -5.15
N SER A 241 -16.33 -8.88 -5.14
CA SER A 241 -16.06 -10.31 -5.08
C SER A 241 -14.78 -10.61 -4.33
N ILE A 242 -14.65 -11.84 -3.83
CA ILE A 242 -13.44 -12.36 -3.20
C ILE A 242 -12.84 -13.49 -4.04
N LEU A 243 -11.54 -13.41 -4.33
CA LEU A 243 -10.76 -14.48 -4.95
C LEU A 243 -9.76 -15.02 -3.93
N VAL A 244 -9.70 -16.33 -3.77
CA VAL A 244 -8.74 -17.02 -2.91
C VAL A 244 -7.77 -17.81 -3.76
N LEU A 245 -6.48 -17.49 -3.66
CA LEU A 245 -5.38 -18.17 -4.35
C LEU A 245 -4.49 -18.88 -3.33
N GLU A 246 -4.44 -20.20 -3.38
CA GLU A 246 -3.71 -21.02 -2.42
C GLU A 246 -2.53 -21.74 -3.07
N SER A 247 -1.35 -21.64 -2.46
CA SER A 247 -0.18 -22.42 -2.87
C SER A 247 0.78 -22.61 -1.70
N MET A 248 1.42 -23.78 -1.62
CA MET A 248 2.52 -24.01 -0.67
C MET A 248 3.86 -23.40 -1.14
N ASP A 249 3.97 -22.97 -2.40
CA ASP A 249 5.19 -22.38 -2.94
C ASP A 249 5.17 -20.85 -2.81
N GLN A 250 6.07 -20.32 -1.98
CA GLN A 250 6.19 -18.88 -1.76
C GLN A 250 6.55 -18.11 -3.04
N ARG A 251 7.38 -18.66 -3.92
CA ARG A 251 7.75 -17.97 -5.17
C ARG A 251 6.54 -17.86 -6.08
N LEU A 252 5.76 -18.94 -6.19
CA LEU A 252 4.52 -18.91 -6.97
C LEU A 252 3.53 -17.89 -6.41
N ARG A 253 3.39 -17.77 -5.08
CA ARG A 253 2.54 -16.74 -4.46
C ARG A 253 3.03 -15.33 -4.75
N ASP A 254 4.34 -15.08 -4.70
CA ASP A 254 4.93 -13.78 -5.03
C ASP A 254 4.76 -13.43 -6.53
N ASP A 255 4.83 -14.44 -7.41
CA ASP A 255 4.60 -14.29 -8.85
C ASP A 255 3.11 -14.07 -9.16
N TRP A 256 2.19 -14.80 -8.52
CA TRP A 256 0.76 -14.54 -8.61
C TRP A 256 0.42 -13.13 -8.14
N MET A 257 1.00 -12.65 -7.03
CA MET A 257 0.78 -11.28 -6.56
C MET A 257 1.12 -10.24 -7.65
N LYS A 258 2.21 -10.44 -8.39
CA LYS A 258 2.57 -9.59 -9.54
C LYS A 258 1.57 -9.71 -10.69
N MET A 259 1.25 -10.95 -11.08
CA MET A 259 0.35 -11.24 -12.20
C MET A 259 -1.04 -10.67 -11.96
N VAL A 260 -1.62 -10.88 -10.77
CA VAL A 260 -2.96 -10.38 -10.45
C VAL A 260 -2.98 -8.87 -10.31
N ASN A 261 -1.90 -8.22 -9.85
CA ASN A 261 -1.79 -6.77 -9.83
C ASN A 261 -1.88 -6.18 -11.25
N THR A 262 -1.10 -6.72 -12.18
CA THR A 262 -1.14 -6.32 -13.59
C THR A 262 -2.52 -6.62 -14.20
N TYR A 263 -3.04 -7.83 -14.00
CA TYR A 263 -4.34 -8.23 -14.53
C TYR A 263 -5.48 -7.34 -14.04
N ALA A 264 -5.47 -6.98 -12.75
CA ALA A 264 -6.47 -6.11 -12.14
C ALA A 264 -6.54 -4.74 -12.85
N LEU A 265 -5.39 -4.10 -13.05
CA LEU A 265 -5.29 -2.80 -13.71
C LEU A 265 -5.68 -2.88 -15.20
N GLU A 266 -5.41 -4.00 -15.87
CA GLU A 266 -5.79 -4.24 -17.26
C GLU A 266 -7.27 -4.62 -17.44
N ASN A 267 -7.94 -5.10 -16.38
CA ASN A 267 -9.31 -5.62 -16.42
C ASN A 267 -10.27 -4.82 -15.51
N GLY A 268 -10.14 -3.50 -15.54
CA GLY A 268 -11.14 -2.58 -15.02
C GLY A 268 -10.93 -2.07 -13.60
N SER A 269 -9.90 -2.51 -12.87
CA SER A 269 -9.57 -1.90 -11.57
C SER A 269 -8.98 -0.51 -11.77
N SER A 270 -9.51 0.47 -11.04
CA SER A 270 -9.03 1.87 -11.10
C SER A 270 -7.66 2.05 -10.42
N GLU A 271 -7.45 1.29 -9.35
CA GLU A 271 -6.21 1.20 -8.60
C GLU A 271 -6.08 -0.19 -7.97
N THR A 272 -4.85 -0.54 -7.61
CA THR A 272 -4.57 -1.72 -6.80
C THR A 272 -3.89 -1.33 -5.50
N ASP A 273 -4.12 -2.12 -4.46
CA ASP A 273 -3.47 -1.92 -3.18
C ASP A 273 -3.09 -3.24 -2.53
N ILE A 274 -1.88 -3.32 -1.98
CA ILE A 274 -1.34 -4.56 -1.43
C ILE A 274 -1.18 -4.43 0.08
N TRP A 275 -1.94 -5.23 0.83
CA TRP A 275 -1.97 -5.17 2.29
C TRP A 275 -1.65 -6.53 2.90
N CYS A 276 -0.98 -6.55 4.05
CA CYS A 276 -0.66 -7.79 4.75
C CYS A 276 -0.93 -7.66 6.25
N HIS A 277 -0.87 -8.78 6.97
CA HIS A 277 -1.20 -8.82 8.39
C HIS A 277 -0.45 -7.75 9.24
N SER A 278 0.87 -7.57 9.11
CA SER A 278 1.63 -6.64 9.97
C SER A 278 2.80 -5.96 9.25
N SER A 279 3.28 -4.81 9.75
CA SER A 279 4.41 -4.07 9.17
C SER A 279 5.69 -4.91 9.05
N ARG A 280 5.90 -5.86 9.98
CA ARG A 280 7.03 -6.80 9.92
C ARG A 280 6.94 -7.74 8.72
N ILE A 281 5.73 -8.18 8.38
CA ILE A 281 5.48 -9.06 7.24
C ILE A 281 5.55 -8.24 5.95
N ALA A 282 4.92 -7.05 5.93
CA ALA A 282 4.97 -6.12 4.81
C ALA A 282 6.41 -5.90 4.36
N ARG A 283 7.30 -5.54 5.29
CA ARG A 283 8.71 -5.34 5.01
C ARG A 283 9.40 -6.56 4.38
N LYS A 284 9.07 -7.78 4.82
CA LYS A 284 9.61 -9.01 4.22
C LYS A 284 9.11 -9.21 2.79
N VAL A 285 7.83 -8.93 2.53
CA VAL A 285 7.25 -8.98 1.18
C VAL A 285 7.89 -7.90 0.30
N ASN A 286 7.98 -6.65 0.75
CA ASN A 286 8.62 -5.56 0.01
C ASN A 286 10.06 -5.90 -0.41
N LEU A 287 10.85 -6.47 0.51
CA LEU A 287 12.24 -6.85 0.22
C LEU A 287 12.38 -7.90 -0.89
N ARG A 288 11.40 -8.80 -1.04
CA ARG A 288 11.47 -9.90 -2.01
C ARG A 288 10.68 -9.64 -3.29
N THR A 289 9.69 -8.74 -3.27
CA THR A 289 8.81 -8.46 -4.43
C THR A 289 9.00 -7.06 -5.01
N GLN A 290 9.59 -6.12 -4.26
CA GLN A 290 9.72 -4.70 -4.60
C GLN A 290 8.38 -3.97 -4.75
N PHE A 291 7.28 -4.52 -4.21
CA PHE A 291 6.02 -3.80 -4.08
C PHE A 291 5.98 -2.98 -2.79
N ASP A 292 5.19 -1.91 -2.81
CA ASP A 292 4.76 -1.23 -1.60
C ASP A 292 3.61 -2.00 -0.95
N VAL A 293 3.96 -2.92 -0.03
CA VAL A 293 2.98 -3.62 0.81
C VAL A 293 2.81 -2.86 2.13
N PHE A 294 1.54 -2.69 2.54
CA PHE A 294 1.16 -2.00 3.76
C PHE A 294 0.63 -2.96 4.83
N SER A 295 0.64 -2.54 6.09
CA SER A 295 0.01 -3.32 7.16
C SER A 295 -1.49 -3.03 7.23
N LEU A 296 -2.30 -4.08 7.34
CA LEU A 296 -3.73 -3.97 7.62
C LEU A 296 -3.99 -3.11 8.86
N TYR A 297 -3.22 -3.25 9.93
CA TYR A 297 -3.41 -2.42 11.12
C TYR A 297 -3.20 -0.91 10.86
N ALA A 298 -2.21 -0.56 10.04
CA ALA A 298 -1.92 0.83 9.70
C ALA A 298 -2.96 1.42 8.72
N VAL A 299 -3.56 0.58 7.87
CA VAL A 299 -4.58 1.00 6.90
C VAL A 299 -5.96 1.11 7.55
N LEU A 300 -6.37 0.09 8.32
CA LEU A 300 -7.72 -0.03 8.86
C LEU A 300 -7.97 0.86 10.09
N TYR A 301 -6.97 1.02 10.96
CA TYR A 301 -7.18 1.62 12.29
C TYR A 301 -6.50 2.97 12.45
N THR A 302 -7.13 3.82 13.24
CA THR A 302 -6.59 5.13 13.63
C THR A 302 -5.46 4.97 14.65
N GLY A 303 -4.42 5.80 14.64
CA GLY A 303 -3.43 5.82 15.74
C GLY A 303 -3.99 6.38 17.05
N ASN A 304 -5.24 6.85 17.05
CA ASN A 304 -5.87 7.55 18.16
C ASN A 304 -6.75 6.59 18.99
N VAL A 305 -6.40 6.45 20.25
CA VAL A 305 -7.20 5.72 21.23
C VAL A 305 -8.51 6.45 21.48
N LYS A 306 -9.65 5.83 21.15
CA LYS A 306 -10.94 6.24 21.69
C LYS A 306 -11.06 5.58 23.07
N SER A 307 -11.10 6.37 24.14
CA SER A 307 -11.52 5.83 25.42
C SER A 307 -12.97 5.37 25.26
N ALA A 308 -13.24 4.10 25.56
CA ALA A 308 -14.58 3.54 25.50
C ALA A 308 -15.45 4.29 26.53
N LYS A 309 -16.11 5.36 26.10
CA LYS A 309 -17.22 5.92 26.88
C LYS A 309 -18.36 4.93 26.69
N LYS A 310 -18.80 4.31 27.80
CA LYS A 310 -20.06 3.58 27.85
C LYS A 310 -21.15 4.51 27.30
N GLU A 311 -21.74 4.15 26.17
CA GLU A 311 -23.06 4.61 25.82
C GLU A 311 -24.02 3.89 26.77
N GLU A 312 -24.30 4.50 27.91
CA GLU A 312 -25.45 4.16 28.74
C GLU A 312 -26.37 5.39 28.78
N GLU A 313 -27.64 5.08 28.55
CA GLU A 313 -28.77 5.97 28.32
C GLU A 313 -28.96 7.00 29.43
N ASP A 314 -29.50 8.17 29.05
CA ASP A 314 -30.04 9.19 29.96
C ASP A 314 -30.98 8.55 31.00
N SER A 315 -30.48 8.28 32.19
CA SER A 315 -31.28 8.19 33.40
C SER A 315 -30.47 8.69 34.59
N ILE A 316 -30.75 9.94 34.98
CA ILE A 316 -30.27 10.55 36.22
C ILE A 316 -30.93 9.82 37.38
N THR A 317 -30.17 9.00 38.09
CA THR A 317 -30.40 8.74 39.52
C THR A 317 -29.07 8.82 40.25
N ASP A 318 -28.94 9.88 41.04
CA ASP A 318 -27.87 10.07 42.01
C ASP A 318 -27.87 8.92 43.02
N ASP A 319 -26.81 8.11 43.01
CA ASP A 319 -26.44 7.30 44.16
C ASP A 319 -24.92 7.42 44.37
N GLU A 320 -24.56 8.28 45.33
CA GLU A 320 -23.22 8.37 45.89
C GLU A 320 -22.95 7.10 46.72
N ASN A 321 -22.23 6.13 46.16
CA ASN A 321 -21.27 5.25 46.85
C ASN A 321 -20.83 4.07 45.95
N SER A 322 -19.66 4.19 45.33
CA SER A 322 -18.83 3.01 45.06
C SER A 322 -17.37 3.41 44.84
N THR A 323 -16.55 3.04 45.81
CA THR A 323 -15.11 2.75 45.76
C THR A 323 -14.47 2.73 44.37
N ASP A 324 -13.48 3.62 44.17
CA ASP A 324 -12.49 3.60 43.10
C ASP A 324 -11.68 2.29 43.13
N GLU A 325 -12.17 1.25 42.48
CA GLU A 325 -11.30 0.28 41.82
C GLU A 325 -11.11 0.78 40.39
N SER A 326 -9.93 1.34 40.10
CA SER A 326 -9.56 1.71 38.73
C SER A 326 -9.37 0.43 37.90
N GLU A 327 -10.46 -0.17 37.44
CA GLU A 327 -10.40 -1.14 36.36
C GLU A 327 -9.74 -0.43 35.17
N LEU A 328 -8.57 -0.91 34.74
CA LEU A 328 -7.96 -0.46 33.50
C LEU A 328 -8.91 -0.81 32.35
N SER A 329 -9.76 0.14 31.97
CA SER A 329 -10.68 -0.01 30.85
C SER A 329 -9.85 -0.24 29.58
N GLN A 330 -10.05 -1.40 28.94
CA GLN A 330 -9.40 -1.74 27.69
C GLN A 330 -9.67 -0.64 26.66
N SER A 331 -8.59 -0.09 26.09
CA SER A 331 -8.68 0.99 25.14
C SER A 331 -9.03 0.47 23.73
N VAL A 332 -10.03 1.07 23.07
CA VAL A 332 -10.48 0.63 21.74
C VAL A 332 -9.97 1.59 20.68
N ILE A 333 -9.18 1.06 19.76
CA ILE A 333 -8.71 1.79 18.61
C ILE A 333 -9.76 1.66 17.49
N GLY A 334 -10.31 2.80 17.06
CA GLY A 334 -11.35 2.84 16.03
C GLY A 334 -10.80 2.77 14.60
N PHE A 335 -11.70 2.56 13.66
CA PHE A 335 -11.42 2.55 12.22
C PHE A 335 -11.05 3.92 11.66
N LYS A 336 -10.20 3.91 10.65
CA LYS A 336 -10.00 5.02 9.71
C LYS A 336 -11.21 5.12 8.77
N CYS A 337 -11.25 6.21 8.01
CA CYS A 337 -12.17 6.37 6.89
C CYS A 337 -11.54 5.76 5.62
N ASP A 338 -12.37 5.16 4.77
CA ASP A 338 -11.98 4.51 3.52
C ASP A 338 -12.11 5.43 2.29
N ASN A 339 -12.32 6.74 2.51
CA ASN A 339 -12.50 7.76 1.46
C ASN A 339 -11.29 7.92 0.52
N ASP A 340 -10.14 7.38 0.90
CA ASP A 340 -8.89 7.37 0.15
C ASP A 340 -8.67 6.06 -0.62
N ILE A 341 -9.71 5.22 -0.74
CA ILE A 341 -9.74 4.00 -1.54
C ILE A 341 -10.85 4.14 -2.58
N ASP A 342 -10.52 3.95 -3.85
CA ASP A 342 -11.50 4.03 -4.93
C ASP A 342 -12.61 2.97 -4.77
N GLU A 343 -13.83 3.28 -5.22
CA GLU A 343 -14.96 2.35 -5.13
C GLU A 343 -14.79 1.13 -6.03
N ASN A 344 -13.87 1.18 -7.00
CA ASN A 344 -13.54 0.09 -7.93
C ASN A 344 -12.08 -0.38 -7.79
N ALA A 345 -11.51 -0.25 -6.58
CA ALA A 345 -10.16 -0.69 -6.27
C ALA A 345 -10.07 -2.22 -6.08
N THR A 346 -8.94 -2.81 -6.46
CA THR A 346 -8.62 -4.21 -6.13
C THR A 346 -7.58 -4.28 -5.01
N ILE A 347 -7.93 -4.97 -3.94
CA ILE A 347 -7.09 -5.16 -2.76
C ILE A 347 -6.49 -6.56 -2.77
N ILE A 348 -5.16 -6.65 -2.80
CA ILE A 348 -4.40 -7.90 -2.83
C ILE A 348 -3.80 -8.15 -1.45
N ILE A 349 -4.07 -9.32 -0.89
CA ILE A 349 -3.66 -9.68 0.47
C ILE A 349 -2.72 -10.88 0.44
N PRO A 350 -1.40 -10.68 0.32
CA PRO A 350 -0.42 -11.75 0.47
C PRO A 350 -0.33 -12.23 1.93
N GLU A 351 0.11 -13.47 2.10
CA GLU A 351 0.17 -14.15 3.40
C GLU A 351 -1.19 -14.13 4.13
N ALA A 352 -2.28 -14.27 3.37
CA ALA A 352 -3.66 -14.20 3.86
C ALA A 352 -4.01 -15.25 4.92
N HIS A 353 -3.24 -16.34 5.00
CA HIS A 353 -3.37 -17.34 6.07
C HIS A 353 -3.20 -16.73 7.48
N LEU A 354 -2.59 -15.54 7.62
CA LEU A 354 -2.44 -14.82 8.88
C LEU A 354 -3.58 -13.86 9.20
N VAL A 355 -4.44 -13.56 8.22
CA VAL A 355 -5.63 -12.75 8.42
C VAL A 355 -6.75 -13.69 8.85
N SER A 356 -7.29 -13.50 10.04
CA SER A 356 -8.32 -14.38 10.58
C SER A 356 -9.34 -13.63 11.40
N ARG A 357 -10.45 -14.31 11.66
CA ARG A 357 -11.49 -13.86 12.59
C ARG A 357 -11.23 -14.20 14.05
N SER A 358 -10.10 -14.84 14.35
CA SER A 358 -9.75 -15.15 15.73
C SER A 358 -9.52 -13.86 16.52
N LEU A 359 -9.99 -13.84 17.78
CA LEU A 359 -9.95 -12.65 18.62
C LEU A 359 -8.50 -12.25 18.95
N HIS A 360 -8.09 -11.07 18.49
CA HIS A 360 -6.78 -10.46 18.72
C HIS A 360 -6.92 -9.22 19.62
N GLN A 361 -6.69 -9.38 20.92
CA GLN A 361 -6.70 -8.28 21.87
C GLN A 361 -5.64 -8.47 22.97
N SER A 362 -5.17 -7.36 23.56
CA SER A 362 -4.41 -7.38 24.81
C SER A 362 -5.29 -6.88 25.96
N ASP A 363 -4.84 -7.05 27.20
CA ASP A 363 -5.56 -6.56 28.38
C ASP A 363 -5.78 -5.04 28.33
N LEU A 364 -4.89 -4.30 27.65
CA LEU A 364 -4.89 -2.85 27.62
C LEU A 364 -5.52 -2.27 26.35
N MET A 365 -5.60 -3.05 25.26
CA MET A 365 -5.90 -2.51 23.94
C MET A 365 -6.57 -3.52 23.00
N LYS A 366 -7.51 -3.02 22.22
CA LYS A 366 -8.18 -3.75 21.14
C LYS A 366 -8.33 -2.87 19.90
N PHE A 367 -7.98 -3.40 18.74
CA PHE A 367 -8.24 -2.76 17.46
C PHE A 367 -9.61 -3.17 16.93
N GLY A 368 -10.43 -2.22 16.49
CA GLY A 368 -11.74 -2.50 15.90
C GLY A 368 -12.60 -3.40 16.79
N THR A 369 -13.12 -4.47 16.19
CA THR A 369 -13.86 -5.51 16.91
C THR A 369 -12.93 -6.51 17.62
N GLY A 370 -11.64 -6.48 17.28
CA GLY A 370 -10.64 -7.47 17.68
C GLY A 370 -10.60 -8.66 16.72
N ARG A 371 -11.29 -8.60 15.58
CA ARG A 371 -11.33 -9.67 14.59
C ARG A 371 -10.96 -9.12 13.23
N LEU A 372 -9.71 -9.34 12.83
CA LEU A 372 -9.11 -8.63 11.71
C LEU A 372 -9.80 -8.90 10.37
N LEU A 373 -10.28 -10.14 10.14
CA LEU A 373 -10.99 -10.49 8.91
C LEU A 373 -12.34 -9.75 8.81
N GLU A 374 -13.17 -9.79 9.85
CA GLU A 374 -14.43 -9.03 9.88
C GLU A 374 -14.18 -7.53 9.73
N ASP A 375 -13.20 -7.00 10.46
CA ASP A 375 -12.82 -5.59 10.43
C ASP A 375 -12.38 -5.16 9.01
N LEU A 376 -11.65 -6.01 8.28
CA LEU A 376 -11.28 -5.78 6.88
C LEU A 376 -12.49 -5.76 5.95
N ILE A 377 -13.35 -6.78 6.00
CA ILE A 377 -14.52 -6.89 5.11
C ILE A 377 -15.47 -5.72 5.35
N GLN A 378 -15.70 -5.37 6.62
CA GLN A 378 -16.51 -4.20 7.00
C GLN A 378 -15.90 -2.89 6.48
N PHE A 379 -14.59 -2.70 6.65
CA PHE A 379 -13.91 -1.49 6.20
C PHE A 379 -13.96 -1.30 4.68
N LEU A 380 -13.89 -2.40 3.93
CA LEU A 380 -13.96 -2.37 2.48
C LEU A 380 -15.37 -2.10 1.95
N ARG A 381 -16.42 -2.33 2.74
CA ARG A 381 -17.83 -2.11 2.35
C ARG A 381 -18.15 -2.81 1.02
N LEU A 382 -17.83 -4.10 0.95
CA LEU A 382 -18.04 -4.94 -0.24
C LEU A 382 -19.53 -5.05 -0.64
N ASP A 383 -20.45 -4.66 0.22
CA ASP A 383 -21.89 -4.57 -0.04
C ASP A 383 -22.32 -3.23 -0.68
N GLN A 384 -21.45 -2.21 -0.66
CA GLN A 384 -21.76 -0.83 -1.05
C GLN A 384 -20.82 -0.28 -2.13
N THR A 385 -19.79 -1.03 -2.49
CA THR A 385 -18.76 -0.65 -3.45
C THR A 385 -18.61 -1.74 -4.51
N ASN A 386 -17.73 -1.51 -5.48
CA ASN A 386 -17.31 -2.48 -6.48
C ASN A 386 -15.90 -3.00 -6.17
N ARG A 387 -15.43 -2.81 -4.94
CA ARG A 387 -14.08 -3.21 -4.54
C ARG A 387 -13.94 -4.71 -4.58
N LYS A 388 -12.81 -5.19 -5.06
CA LYS A 388 -12.51 -6.61 -5.17
C LYS A 388 -11.37 -6.97 -4.22
N VAL A 389 -11.39 -8.19 -3.68
CA VAL A 389 -10.34 -8.66 -2.75
C VAL A 389 -9.74 -9.96 -3.26
N ILE A 390 -8.41 -10.03 -3.31
CA ILE A 390 -7.67 -11.22 -3.70
C ILE A 390 -6.81 -11.67 -2.51
N PHE A 391 -7.20 -12.75 -1.85
CA PHE A 391 -6.41 -13.40 -0.80
C PHE A 391 -5.41 -14.37 -1.41
N ILE A 392 -4.13 -14.23 -1.08
CA ILE A 392 -3.07 -15.13 -1.53
C ILE A 392 -2.37 -15.72 -0.31
N GLY A 393 -2.31 -17.05 -0.18
CA GLY A 393 -1.70 -17.65 1.00
C GLY A 393 -1.35 -19.12 0.89
N ASP A 394 -0.79 -19.64 1.99
CA ASP A 394 -0.36 -21.03 2.12
C ASP A 394 -1.33 -21.75 3.07
N PRO A 395 -2.10 -22.74 2.58
CA PRO A 395 -3.07 -23.44 3.41
C PRO A 395 -2.43 -24.32 4.49
N TYR A 396 -1.12 -24.56 4.41
CA TYR A 396 -0.38 -25.41 5.35
C TYR A 396 0.48 -24.62 6.34
N MET A 397 0.55 -23.29 6.20
CA MET A 397 1.21 -22.45 7.19
C MET A 397 0.33 -22.23 8.42
N LEU A 398 0.97 -22.00 9.56
CA LEU A 398 0.27 -21.66 10.80
C LEU A 398 -0.50 -20.36 10.61
N SER A 399 -1.80 -20.42 10.86
CA SER A 399 -2.65 -19.25 10.92
C SER A 399 -2.52 -18.52 12.26
N TYR A 400 -2.99 -17.27 12.30
CA TYR A 400 -3.26 -16.60 13.55
C TYR A 400 -4.56 -17.16 14.13
N GLY A 401 -4.45 -18.03 15.14
CA GLY A 401 -5.59 -18.74 15.71
C GLY A 401 -5.92 -20.01 14.93
N LYS A 402 -7.20 -20.30 14.75
CA LYS A 402 -7.66 -21.53 14.07
C LYS A 402 -7.49 -21.41 12.55
N VAL A 403 -7.13 -22.52 11.89
CA VAL A 403 -7.00 -22.55 10.42
C VAL A 403 -8.35 -22.35 9.75
N GLU A 404 -9.43 -22.83 10.37
CA GLU A 404 -10.79 -22.64 9.86
C GLU A 404 -11.22 -21.17 9.90
N ASP A 405 -10.64 -20.37 10.79
CA ASP A 405 -10.96 -18.95 10.99
C ASP A 405 -10.21 -18.02 10.01
N CYS A 406 -9.30 -18.54 9.18
CA CYS A 406 -8.44 -17.72 8.33
C CYS A 406 -9.10 -17.31 7.02
N ALA A 407 -8.58 -16.24 6.39
CA ALA A 407 -9.08 -15.67 5.15
C ALA A 407 -8.85 -16.55 3.89
N LEU A 408 -8.27 -17.74 4.04
CA LEU A 408 -8.22 -18.75 2.98
C LEU A 408 -9.40 -19.73 3.03
N ASN A 409 -10.14 -19.76 4.14
CA ASN A 409 -11.24 -20.70 4.30
C ASN A 409 -12.53 -20.13 3.68
N VAL A 410 -13.01 -20.79 2.62
CA VAL A 410 -14.21 -20.36 1.88
C VAL A 410 -15.47 -20.37 2.74
N ASP A 411 -15.62 -21.32 3.67
CA ASP A 411 -16.80 -21.35 4.56
C ASP A 411 -16.82 -20.11 5.48
N THR A 412 -15.68 -19.77 6.07
CA THR A 412 -15.52 -18.54 6.88
C THR A 412 -15.78 -17.29 6.04
N LEU A 413 -15.29 -17.24 4.80
CA LEU A 413 -15.56 -16.11 3.91
C LEU A 413 -17.05 -15.98 3.57
N ASN A 414 -17.75 -17.08 3.33
CA ASN A 414 -19.21 -17.08 3.14
C ASN A 414 -19.94 -16.60 4.40
N GLU A 415 -19.42 -16.82 5.61
CA GLU A 415 -20.04 -16.31 6.83
C GLU A 415 -19.87 -14.79 6.99
N VAL A 416 -18.70 -14.23 6.61
CA VAL A 416 -18.43 -12.79 6.74
C VAL A 416 -18.88 -11.98 5.52
N PHE A 417 -19.11 -12.63 4.37
CA PHE A 417 -19.62 -12.02 3.14
C PHE A 417 -20.69 -12.92 2.48
N PRO A 418 -21.90 -13.05 3.08
CA PRO A 418 -22.88 -14.09 2.70
C PRO A 418 -23.49 -13.96 1.32
N ASP A 419 -23.71 -12.74 0.83
CA ASP A 419 -24.31 -12.47 -0.47
C ASP A 419 -23.26 -12.28 -1.58
N GLY A 420 -21.99 -12.54 -1.24
CA GLY A 420 -20.85 -12.27 -2.09
C GLY A 420 -20.48 -13.39 -3.04
N ASN A 421 -19.88 -13.02 -4.18
CA ASN A 421 -19.24 -14.00 -5.05
C ASN A 421 -17.83 -14.34 -4.50
N ILE A 422 -17.59 -15.63 -4.25
CA ILE A 422 -16.31 -16.14 -3.75
C ILE A 422 -15.79 -17.21 -4.70
N ILE A 423 -14.63 -16.94 -5.29
CA ILE A 423 -13.94 -17.84 -6.20
C ILE A 423 -12.68 -18.33 -5.50
N SER A 424 -12.35 -19.61 -5.67
CA SER A 424 -11.15 -20.19 -5.06
C SER A 424 -10.37 -21.02 -6.07
N TYR A 425 -9.07 -20.85 -6.10
CA TYR A 425 -8.14 -21.68 -6.83
C TYR A 425 -7.00 -22.12 -5.92
N ARG A 426 -6.74 -23.44 -5.87
CA ARG A 426 -5.63 -24.03 -5.13
C ARG A 426 -4.67 -24.71 -6.08
N HIS A 427 -3.41 -24.28 -6.07
CA HIS A 427 -2.34 -24.99 -6.74
C HIS A 427 -1.95 -26.23 -5.94
N ILE A 428 -2.12 -27.40 -6.57
CA ILE A 428 -1.69 -28.68 -6.02
C ILE A 428 -0.43 -29.09 -6.78
N PRO A 429 0.77 -28.94 -6.17
CA PRO A 429 2.00 -29.25 -6.88
C PRO A 429 2.16 -30.76 -7.02
N GLU A 430 2.39 -31.23 -8.26
CA GLU A 430 2.69 -32.64 -8.52
C GLU A 430 4.05 -33.02 -7.94
N LYS A 431 4.17 -34.24 -7.40
CA LYS A 431 5.46 -34.81 -7.00
C LYS A 431 6.28 -35.09 -8.26
N LYS A 432 7.49 -34.51 -8.35
CA LYS A 432 8.43 -34.76 -9.45
C LYS A 432 9.55 -35.67 -8.96
N GLU A 433 10.05 -36.54 -9.82
CA GLU A 433 11.16 -37.45 -9.49
C GLU A 433 12.43 -36.71 -9.05
N ASN A 434 12.63 -35.48 -9.55
CA ASN A 434 13.79 -34.65 -9.25
C ASN A 434 13.54 -33.61 -8.14
N ASP A 435 12.45 -33.72 -7.38
CA ASP A 435 12.22 -32.84 -6.22
C ASP A 435 13.30 -33.11 -5.15
N ILE A 436 13.91 -32.04 -4.61
CA ILE A 436 14.76 -32.15 -3.43
C ILE A 436 13.94 -32.68 -2.23
N ALA A 437 14.60 -33.32 -1.27
CA ALA A 437 13.94 -34.05 -0.19
C ALA A 437 13.02 -33.16 0.66
N LEU A 438 13.40 -31.89 0.91
CA LEU A 438 12.55 -30.93 1.59
C LEU A 438 11.23 -30.68 0.86
N LEU A 439 11.29 -30.47 -0.46
CA LEU A 439 10.11 -30.20 -1.28
C LEU A 439 9.23 -31.45 -1.41
N SER A 440 9.83 -32.61 -1.66
CA SER A 440 9.13 -33.91 -1.69
C SER A 440 8.38 -34.17 -0.38
N THR A 441 9.03 -33.90 0.76
CA THR A 441 8.43 -34.04 2.10
C THR A 441 7.25 -33.08 2.28
N ARG A 442 7.40 -31.80 1.93
CA ARG A 442 6.31 -30.81 2.04
C ARG A 442 5.08 -31.21 1.21
N LYS A 443 5.27 -31.67 -0.02
CA LYS A 443 4.18 -32.16 -0.88
C LYS A 443 3.47 -33.38 -0.27
N ALA A 444 4.25 -34.32 0.26
CA ALA A 444 3.70 -35.52 0.90
C ALA A 444 2.89 -35.18 2.17
N LEU A 445 3.39 -34.26 3.00
CA LEU A 445 2.69 -33.81 4.20
C LEU A 445 1.42 -33.04 3.86
N GLY A 446 1.48 -32.11 2.90
CA GLY A 446 0.30 -31.35 2.45
C GLY A 446 -0.82 -32.27 1.96
N ASN A 447 -0.50 -33.23 1.08
CA ASN A 447 -1.47 -34.23 0.62
C ASN A 447 -2.03 -35.08 1.78
N SER A 448 -1.21 -35.40 2.78
CA SER A 448 -1.66 -36.14 3.96
C SER A 448 -2.62 -35.32 4.84
N ILE A 449 -2.36 -34.01 4.98
CA ILE A 449 -3.26 -33.08 5.68
C ILE A 449 -4.60 -32.98 4.98
N ASP A 450 -4.61 -32.79 3.66
CA ASP A 450 -5.84 -32.71 2.85
C ASP A 450 -6.68 -33.99 2.96
N GLN A 451 -6.03 -35.15 3.00
CA GLN A 451 -6.68 -36.46 3.17
C GLN A 451 -7.04 -36.80 4.63
N LYS A 452 -6.69 -35.93 5.60
CA LYS A 452 -6.84 -36.16 7.05
C LYS A 452 -6.09 -37.41 7.55
N TYR A 453 -4.94 -37.72 6.96
CA TYR A 453 -4.05 -38.82 7.33
C TYR A 453 -2.83 -38.34 8.12
N TYR A 454 -2.93 -38.29 9.44
CA TYR A 454 -1.89 -37.70 10.30
C TYR A 454 -0.83 -38.68 10.82
N ASN A 455 -0.98 -39.97 10.52
CA ASN A 455 -0.09 -41.03 11.01
C ASN A 455 0.94 -41.51 9.96
N ARG A 456 1.00 -40.89 8.78
CA ARG A 456 1.90 -41.28 7.69
C ARG A 456 3.04 -40.28 7.53
N LEU A 457 4.03 -40.39 8.42
CA LEU A 457 5.25 -39.57 8.38
C LEU A 457 6.40 -40.42 7.81
N ASN A 458 6.76 -40.17 6.55
CA ASN A 458 7.91 -40.79 5.91
C ASN A 458 8.83 -39.69 5.40
N TYR A 459 10.11 -39.74 5.79
CA TYR A 459 11.08 -38.70 5.52
C TYR A 459 12.23 -39.27 4.69
N GLU A 460 12.60 -38.55 3.65
CA GLU A 460 13.83 -38.75 2.90
C GLU A 460 14.74 -37.56 3.21
N TYR A 461 16.06 -37.78 3.27
CA TYR A 461 17.02 -36.76 3.70
C TYR A 461 18.04 -36.48 2.61
N ASP A 462 18.39 -35.21 2.44
CA ASP A 462 19.43 -34.71 1.54
C ASP A 462 20.01 -33.38 2.06
N ALA A 463 20.79 -32.66 1.25
CA ALA A 463 21.37 -31.37 1.64
C ALA A 463 20.33 -30.27 1.96
N SER A 464 19.07 -30.44 1.55
CA SER A 464 17.94 -29.53 1.85
C SER A 464 17.13 -29.95 3.08
N PHE A 465 17.15 -31.23 3.45
CA PHE A 465 16.46 -31.73 4.63
C PHE A 465 17.33 -32.73 5.40
N LEU A 466 17.87 -32.26 6.52
CA LEU A 466 18.86 -32.97 7.31
C LEU A 466 18.22 -33.68 8.51
N LEU A 467 18.82 -34.79 8.89
CA LEU A 467 18.55 -35.48 10.15
C LEU A 467 19.61 -35.06 11.17
N ALA A 468 19.20 -34.66 12.37
CA ALA A 468 20.10 -34.33 13.47
C ALA A 468 19.75 -35.12 14.74
N GLU A 469 20.78 -35.57 15.44
CA GLU A 469 20.61 -36.15 16.78
C GLU A 469 20.31 -35.04 17.80
N HIS A 470 19.60 -35.39 18.89
CA HIS A 470 19.30 -34.46 19.98
C HIS A 470 20.54 -33.65 20.46
N ASN A 471 21.72 -34.27 20.52
CA ASN A 471 22.94 -33.62 20.98
C ASN A 471 23.44 -32.52 20.03
N ASP A 472 23.08 -32.58 18.75
CA ASP A 472 23.45 -31.57 17.75
C ASP A 472 22.50 -30.37 17.74
N GLY A 473 21.33 -30.46 18.39
CA GLY A 473 20.35 -29.37 18.42
C GLY A 473 20.90 -28.06 18.95
N LEU A 474 21.77 -28.11 19.96
CA LEU A 474 22.41 -26.91 20.48
C LEU A 474 23.36 -26.25 19.47
N ASN A 475 24.00 -27.04 18.60
CA ASN A 475 24.87 -26.53 17.54
C ASN A 475 24.05 -25.84 16.45
N TYR A 476 22.95 -26.45 16.00
CA TYR A 476 22.05 -25.85 15.00
C TYR A 476 21.38 -24.57 15.51
N ILE A 477 20.90 -24.55 16.76
CA ILE A 477 20.34 -23.34 17.38
C ILE A 477 21.41 -22.23 17.44
N ARG A 478 22.64 -22.56 17.82
CA ARG A 478 23.74 -21.58 17.79
C ARG A 478 24.01 -21.09 16.37
N GLU A 479 24.08 -21.98 15.38
CA GLU A 479 24.31 -21.60 13.98
C GLU A 479 23.24 -20.62 13.47
N TRP A 480 21.97 -20.88 13.76
CA TRP A 480 20.86 -20.08 13.24
C TRP A 480 20.57 -18.80 14.02
N PHE A 481 20.85 -18.77 15.33
CA PHE A 481 20.40 -17.68 16.21
C PHE A 481 21.53 -16.97 16.97
N SER A 482 22.79 -17.42 16.90
CA SER A 482 23.89 -16.72 17.59
C SER A 482 24.33 -15.43 16.90
N SER A 483 23.96 -15.23 15.64
CA SER A 483 24.28 -14.05 14.86
C SER A 483 23.13 -13.71 13.91
N PRO A 484 22.93 -12.43 13.55
CA PRO A 484 21.95 -12.05 12.54
C PRO A 484 22.25 -12.73 11.21
N LEU A 485 21.29 -13.50 10.70
CA LEU A 485 21.41 -14.12 9.38
C LEU A 485 21.16 -13.08 8.28
N LYS A 486 22.01 -13.09 7.26
CA LYS A 486 21.82 -12.25 6.06
C LYS A 486 20.71 -12.78 5.14
N ASN A 487 20.44 -14.09 5.19
CA ASN A 487 19.42 -14.76 4.41
C ASN A 487 18.71 -15.81 5.28
N GLU A 488 17.45 -16.11 4.98
CA GLU A 488 16.74 -17.20 5.64
C GLU A 488 17.44 -18.56 5.36
N PRO A 489 17.49 -19.47 6.35
CA PRO A 489 18.04 -20.81 6.15
C PRO A 489 17.36 -21.53 4.97
N LYS A 490 18.16 -22.15 4.10
CA LYS A 490 17.65 -22.85 2.91
C LYS A 490 17.42 -24.35 3.12
N HIS A 491 17.86 -24.87 4.26
CA HIS A 491 17.70 -26.28 4.64
C HIS A 491 16.83 -26.36 5.90
N ALA A 492 16.14 -27.48 6.07
CA ALA A 492 15.42 -27.83 7.29
C ALA A 492 16.14 -28.96 8.02
N VAL A 493 15.93 -29.06 9.33
CA VAL A 493 16.50 -30.11 10.18
C VAL A 493 15.36 -30.76 10.96
N LEU A 494 15.32 -32.09 10.94
CA LEU A 494 14.43 -32.88 11.79
C LEU A 494 15.22 -33.43 12.98
N PHE A 495 14.78 -33.10 14.19
CA PHE A 495 15.33 -33.62 15.44
C PHE A 495 14.57 -34.86 15.87
N PHE A 496 15.32 -35.87 16.31
CA PHE A 496 14.79 -37.05 17.00
C PHE A 496 15.44 -37.26 18.36
#